data_AF-W4MG49-F1
#
_entry.id   AF-W4MG49-F1
#
_cell.length_a   1.000
_cell.length_b   1.000
_cell.length_c   1.000
_cell.angle_alpha   90.00
_cell.angle_beta   90.00
_cell.angle_gamma   90.00
#
_symmetry.space_group_name_H-M   'P 1'
#
loop_
_entity.id
_entity.type
_entity.pdbx_description
1 polymer ?
#
loop_
_entity_poly.entity_id
_entity_poly.type
_entity_poly.pdbx_seq_one_letter_code
_entity_poly.pdbx_strand_id
1 'polypeptide(L)'
;MQHTLADLKATLDQARMGREMYRLMETLYPICRSLTGNGVRETLAILQRHIPLDVHEIPTGTPVFDWTIPREWNIRDAYIKNANGERVVDFQQCNLHVVQYSVPIHTRMQLADLKPHLHTLPEHPGRIPYRTSYYHENWGFCLSEAQLQSLPDERYEVRIDATLQDGHLTYGEYVLPGESPDEILMSCHICHPSLCNDNLSGIALTTCLAQALTPLSRRYTYRFVFVPATIGPIAWLCLNEPRLSSIKHGLVVSNVGDPGPLTYKKSRRGDAEIDRAVMH
;
A
#
# COMPACT_ATOMS: atom_id res chain seq x y z
N MET A 1 32.56 -6.38 17.20
CA MET A 1 33.01 -6.22 15.81
C MET A 1 31.93 -5.44 15.09
N GLN A 2 32.27 -4.38 14.37
CA GLN A 2 31.30 -3.66 13.53
C GLN A 2 31.01 -4.53 12.31
N HIS A 3 29.80 -5.10 12.23
CA HIS A 3 29.37 -5.85 11.05
C HIS A 3 29.17 -4.88 9.89
N THR A 4 29.76 -5.18 8.73
CA THR A 4 29.70 -4.34 7.53
C THR A 4 28.63 -4.84 6.56
N LEU A 5 28.31 -4.03 5.54
CA LEU A 5 27.46 -4.47 4.41
C LEU A 5 28.04 -5.68 3.67
N ALA A 6 29.37 -5.78 3.57
CA ALA A 6 30.03 -6.92 2.94
C ALA A 6 29.81 -8.21 3.74
N ASP A 7 29.86 -8.13 5.06
CA ASP A 7 29.58 -9.26 5.95
C ASP A 7 28.12 -9.72 5.83
N LEU A 8 27.17 -8.77 5.76
CA LEU A 8 25.77 -9.11 5.53
C LEU A 8 25.60 -9.84 4.19
N LYS A 9 26.18 -9.34 3.11
CA LYS A 9 26.09 -9.98 1.78
C LYS A 9 26.67 -11.39 1.78
N ALA A 10 27.78 -11.62 2.48
CA ALA A 10 28.43 -12.93 2.57
C ALA A 10 27.65 -13.95 3.43
N THR A 11 26.86 -13.47 4.38
CA THR A 11 26.15 -14.31 5.37
C THR A 11 24.63 -14.37 5.14
N LEU A 12 24.13 -13.77 4.06
CA LEU A 12 22.70 -13.68 3.77
C LEU A 12 22.11 -15.05 3.41
N ASP A 13 21.31 -15.61 4.32
CA ASP A 13 20.45 -16.75 4.03
C ASP A 13 19.19 -16.28 3.29
N GLN A 14 19.25 -16.29 1.95
CA GLN A 14 18.15 -15.84 1.09
C GLN A 14 16.86 -16.63 1.31
N ALA A 15 16.96 -17.95 1.54
CA ALA A 15 15.79 -18.79 1.73
C ALA A 15 15.07 -18.46 3.05
N ARG A 16 15.84 -18.20 4.11
CA ARG A 16 15.28 -17.73 5.39
C ARG A 16 14.65 -16.36 5.25
N MET A 17 15.33 -15.39 4.65
CA MET A 17 14.79 -14.04 4.41
C MET A 17 13.50 -14.09 3.57
N GLY A 18 13.46 -14.91 2.52
CA GLY A 18 12.26 -15.12 1.71
C GLY A 18 11.07 -15.61 2.55
N ARG A 19 11.29 -16.58 3.44
CA ARG A 19 10.24 -17.07 4.36
C ARG A 19 9.79 -16.01 5.36
N GLU A 20 10.72 -15.19 5.88
CA GLU A 20 10.38 -14.10 6.81
C GLU A 20 9.55 -13.01 6.12
N MET A 21 9.95 -12.59 4.91
CA MET A 21 9.18 -11.64 4.10
C MET A 21 7.78 -12.19 3.77
N TYR A 22 7.68 -13.46 3.39
CA TYR A 22 6.39 -14.10 3.08
C TYR A 22 5.45 -14.11 4.30
N ARG A 23 5.94 -14.46 5.50
CA ARG A 23 5.13 -14.44 6.74
C ARG A 23 4.65 -13.03 7.09
N LEU A 24 5.48 -12.01 6.86
CA LEU A 24 5.07 -10.62 7.06
C LEU A 24 3.96 -10.27 6.06
N MET A 25 4.07 -10.68 4.80
CA MET A 25 3.00 -10.49 3.81
C MET A 25 1.70 -11.20 4.23
N GLU A 26 1.75 -12.44 4.73
CA GLU A 26 0.58 -13.17 5.24
C GLU A 26 -0.11 -12.40 6.38
N THR A 27 0.68 -11.86 7.31
CA THR A 27 0.17 -11.05 8.43
C THR A 27 -0.50 -9.77 7.95
N LEU A 28 0.08 -9.12 6.94
CA LEU A 28 -0.44 -7.86 6.39
C LEU A 28 -1.58 -8.06 5.39
N TYR A 29 -1.71 -9.25 4.79
CA TYR A 29 -2.65 -9.54 3.70
C TYR A 29 -4.09 -9.16 4.01
N PRO A 30 -4.72 -9.54 5.13
CA PRO A 30 -6.14 -9.29 5.36
C PRO A 30 -6.49 -7.81 5.60
N ILE A 31 -5.52 -6.96 5.93
CA ILE A 31 -5.77 -5.57 6.33
C ILE A 31 -6.23 -4.74 5.12
N CYS A 32 -7.37 -4.06 5.26
CA CYS A 32 -7.90 -3.15 4.25
C CYS A 32 -7.19 -1.79 4.31
N ARG A 33 -6.01 -1.70 3.68
CA ARG A 33 -5.31 -0.42 3.45
C ARG A 33 -5.98 0.40 2.35
N SER A 34 -5.80 1.72 2.42
CA SER A 34 -6.16 2.68 1.37
C SER A 34 -5.15 3.84 1.35
N LEU A 35 -5.44 4.98 0.71
CA LEU A 35 -4.59 6.17 0.81
C LEU A 35 -4.45 6.69 2.25
N THR A 36 -5.46 6.46 3.07
CA THR A 36 -5.56 6.90 4.47
C THR A 36 -6.22 5.80 5.31
N GLY A 37 -6.37 6.02 6.61
CA GLY A 37 -7.26 5.24 7.47
C GLY A 37 -6.55 4.18 8.31
N ASN A 38 -7.35 3.49 9.12
CA ASN A 38 -6.86 2.58 10.16
C ASN A 38 -6.10 1.38 9.60
N GLY A 39 -6.40 0.91 8.38
CA GLY A 39 -5.62 -0.15 7.76
C GLY A 39 -4.16 0.24 7.49
N VAL A 40 -3.89 1.52 7.21
CA VAL A 40 -2.52 2.06 7.11
C VAL A 40 -1.87 2.06 8.50
N ARG A 41 -2.57 2.60 9.52
CA ARG A 41 -2.05 2.64 10.90
C ARG A 41 -1.73 1.25 11.45
N GLU A 42 -2.62 0.29 11.25
CA GLU A 42 -2.43 -1.11 11.65
C GLU A 42 -1.21 -1.72 10.94
N THR A 43 -1.07 -1.48 9.64
CA THR A 43 0.09 -1.92 8.86
C THR A 43 1.37 -1.37 9.48
N LEU A 44 1.45 -0.05 9.74
CA LEU A 44 2.64 0.58 10.33
C LEU A 44 2.93 0.07 11.76
N ALA A 45 1.89 -0.16 12.58
CA ALA A 45 2.03 -0.73 13.91
C ALA A 45 2.58 -2.17 13.89
N ILE A 46 2.29 -2.95 12.85
CA ILE A 46 2.93 -4.25 12.62
C ILE A 46 4.39 -4.06 12.22
N LEU A 47 4.70 -3.14 11.31
CA LEU A 47 6.10 -2.85 10.91
C LEU A 47 6.97 -2.39 12.09
N GLN A 48 6.39 -1.64 13.03
CA GLN A 48 7.06 -1.20 14.27
C GLN A 48 7.57 -2.36 15.14
N ARG A 49 7.04 -3.57 14.97
CA ARG A 49 7.53 -4.78 15.65
C ARG A 49 8.84 -5.30 15.06
N HIS A 50 9.19 -4.87 13.85
CA HIS A 50 10.39 -5.27 13.12
C HIS A 50 11.47 -4.19 13.10
N ILE A 51 11.08 -2.92 13.02
CA ILE A 51 11.96 -1.75 12.93
C ILE A 51 11.42 -0.58 13.76
N PRO A 52 12.27 0.27 14.37
CA PRO A 52 11.83 1.45 15.13
C PRO A 52 11.41 2.59 14.19
N LEU A 53 10.23 2.42 13.62
CA LEU A 53 9.60 3.32 12.65
C LEU A 53 8.82 4.44 13.35
N ASP A 54 9.07 5.69 12.97
CA ASP A 54 8.29 6.86 13.35
C ASP A 54 7.03 6.96 12.47
N VAL A 55 5.88 7.22 13.09
CA VAL A 55 4.60 7.38 12.39
C VAL A 55 4.21 8.85 12.39
N HIS A 56 3.89 9.36 11.21
CA HIS A 56 3.52 10.75 10.98
C HIS A 56 2.09 10.82 10.47
N GLU A 57 1.37 11.87 10.88
CA GLU A 57 0.01 12.15 10.47
C GLU A 57 -0.09 13.58 9.95
N ILE A 58 -0.60 13.74 8.73
CA ILE A 58 -0.81 15.03 8.09
C ILE A 58 -2.32 15.28 8.02
N PRO A 59 -2.84 16.38 8.61
CA PRO A 59 -4.27 16.66 8.62
C PRO A 59 -4.87 16.81 7.21
N THR A 60 -6.10 16.35 7.03
CA THR A 60 -6.93 16.66 5.86
C THR A 60 -6.95 18.17 5.57
N GLY A 61 -6.97 18.54 4.30
CA GLY A 61 -6.99 19.95 3.89
C GLY A 61 -5.63 20.63 3.88
N THR A 62 -4.57 19.98 4.42
CA THR A 62 -3.21 20.52 4.34
C THR A 62 -2.77 20.64 2.87
N PRO A 63 -2.37 21.83 2.39
CA PRO A 63 -1.79 21.98 1.07
C PRO A 63 -0.37 21.40 1.04
N VAL A 64 -0.08 20.57 0.05
CA VAL A 64 1.24 19.96 -0.19
C VAL A 64 1.59 20.12 -1.67
N PHE A 65 2.40 21.15 -1.98
CA PHE A 65 2.56 21.67 -3.33
C PHE A 65 1.19 21.94 -3.98
N ASP A 66 0.94 21.41 -5.19
CA ASP A 66 -0.32 21.57 -5.93
C ASP A 66 -1.43 20.60 -5.49
N TRP A 67 -1.21 19.83 -4.42
CA TRP A 67 -2.14 18.84 -3.91
C TRP A 67 -2.69 19.23 -2.55
N THR A 68 -3.78 18.60 -2.16
CA THR A 68 -4.39 18.76 -0.84
C THR A 68 -4.56 17.39 -0.22
N ILE A 69 -4.20 17.25 1.05
CA ILE A 69 -4.37 15.99 1.78
C ILE A 69 -5.86 15.64 1.83
N PRO A 70 -6.27 14.44 1.38
CA PRO A 70 -7.68 14.08 1.27
C PRO A 70 -8.31 13.86 2.66
N ARG A 71 -9.64 13.75 2.66
CA ARG A 71 -10.38 13.20 3.82
C ARG A 71 -9.94 11.78 4.09
N GLU A 72 -9.99 11.41 5.36
CA GLU A 72 -9.69 10.06 5.81
C GLU A 72 -10.87 9.12 5.56
N TRP A 73 -10.60 8.02 4.86
CA TRP A 73 -11.54 6.93 4.64
C TRP A 73 -11.29 5.76 5.59
N ASN A 74 -12.36 5.23 6.19
CA ASN A 74 -12.36 3.98 6.95
C ASN A 74 -13.58 3.14 6.59
N ILE A 75 -13.47 1.81 6.72
CA ILE A 75 -14.56 0.88 6.45
C ILE A 75 -14.64 -0.18 7.55
N ARG A 76 -15.87 -0.49 7.99
CA ARG A 76 -16.16 -1.52 9.01
C ARG A 76 -16.70 -2.80 8.39
N ASP A 77 -17.62 -2.66 7.45
CA ASP A 77 -18.28 -3.78 6.77
C ASP A 77 -18.88 -3.32 5.44
N ALA A 78 -19.07 -4.24 4.50
CA ALA A 78 -19.83 -3.97 3.29
C ALA A 78 -20.33 -5.26 2.65
N TYR A 79 -21.53 -5.22 2.09
CA TYR A 79 -22.12 -6.37 1.45
C TYR A 79 -23.23 -6.00 0.46
N ILE A 80 -23.50 -6.96 -0.42
CA ILE A 80 -24.75 -7.06 -1.17
C ILE A 80 -25.45 -8.32 -0.67
N LYS A 81 -26.68 -8.18 -0.19
CA LYS A 81 -27.47 -9.26 0.43
C LYS A 81 -28.76 -9.47 -0.33
N ASN A 82 -29.07 -10.72 -0.67
CA ASN A 82 -30.27 -11.10 -1.42
C ASN A 82 -31.53 -11.13 -0.54
N ALA A 83 -32.68 -11.48 -1.14
CA ALA A 83 -33.96 -11.58 -0.43
C ALA A 83 -33.99 -12.67 0.65
N ASN A 84 -33.16 -13.71 0.53
CA ASN A 84 -33.02 -14.79 1.51
C ASN A 84 -32.12 -14.40 2.69
N GLY A 85 -31.50 -13.23 2.66
CA GLY A 85 -30.58 -12.76 3.70
C GLY A 85 -29.13 -13.19 3.51
N GLU A 86 -28.79 -13.81 2.38
CA GLU A 86 -27.44 -14.30 2.07
C GLU A 86 -26.59 -13.16 1.49
N ARG A 87 -25.36 -12.99 1.99
CA ARG A 87 -24.39 -12.04 1.42
C ARG A 87 -23.79 -12.63 0.15
N VAL A 88 -24.29 -12.22 -1.00
CA VAL A 88 -23.80 -12.65 -2.32
C VAL A 88 -22.49 -11.95 -2.71
N VAL A 89 -22.23 -10.80 -2.10
CA VAL A 89 -20.91 -10.13 -2.10
C VAL A 89 -20.62 -9.73 -0.66
N ASP A 90 -19.45 -10.08 -0.13
CA ASP A 90 -19.11 -9.91 1.28
C ASP A 90 -17.68 -9.40 1.46
N PHE A 91 -17.54 -8.16 1.93
CA PHE A 91 -16.26 -7.52 2.19
C PHE A 91 -15.37 -8.31 3.15
N GLN A 92 -15.98 -9.03 4.11
CA GLN A 92 -15.24 -9.84 5.09
C GLN A 92 -14.54 -11.03 4.43
N GLN A 93 -15.00 -11.48 3.26
CA GLN A 93 -14.34 -12.54 2.48
C GLN A 93 -13.20 -11.99 1.61
N CYS A 94 -13.41 -10.82 1.01
CA CYS A 94 -12.40 -10.14 0.21
C CYS A 94 -12.61 -8.63 0.21
N ASN A 95 -11.67 -7.89 0.77
CA ASN A 95 -11.78 -6.43 0.83
C ASN A 95 -11.63 -5.73 -0.54
N LEU A 96 -11.28 -6.48 -1.60
CA LEU A 96 -11.33 -5.99 -2.98
C LEU A 96 -12.76 -5.82 -3.49
N HIS A 97 -13.76 -6.39 -2.79
CA HIS A 97 -15.15 -6.25 -3.17
C HIS A 97 -15.67 -4.82 -3.12
N VAL A 98 -14.98 -3.89 -2.47
CA VAL A 98 -15.41 -2.49 -2.36
C VAL A 98 -14.49 -1.61 -3.19
N VAL A 99 -15.06 -0.72 -4.00
CA VAL A 99 -14.30 0.37 -4.63
C VAL A 99 -13.74 1.24 -3.51
N GLN A 100 -12.41 1.36 -3.39
CA GLN A 100 -11.83 2.12 -2.28
C GLN A 100 -12.28 3.58 -2.31
N TYR A 101 -12.41 4.16 -1.12
CA TYR A 101 -12.98 5.50 -0.89
C TYR A 101 -14.49 5.60 -1.19
N SER A 102 -15.19 4.47 -1.32
CA SER A 102 -16.66 4.48 -1.42
C SER A 102 -17.32 5.22 -0.26
N VAL A 103 -18.26 6.12 -0.56
CA VAL A 103 -19.09 6.79 0.45
C VAL A 103 -20.03 5.79 1.13
N PRO A 104 -20.46 6.03 2.39
CA PRO A 104 -21.40 5.14 3.06
C PRO A 104 -22.75 5.11 2.36
N ILE A 105 -23.31 3.91 2.24
CA ILE A 105 -24.66 3.71 1.73
C ILE A 105 -25.36 2.59 2.49
N HIS A 106 -26.68 2.70 2.62
CA HIS A 106 -27.52 1.60 3.08
C HIS A 106 -28.89 1.75 2.42
N THR A 107 -29.16 0.90 1.43
CA THR A 107 -30.40 0.98 0.65
C THR A 107 -30.81 -0.38 0.11
N ARG A 108 -32.03 -0.46 -0.42
CA ARG A 108 -32.52 -1.60 -1.19
C ARG A 108 -32.79 -1.17 -2.62
N MET A 109 -32.27 -1.91 -3.59
CA MET A 109 -32.43 -1.57 -5.01
C MET A 109 -32.58 -2.83 -5.88
N GLN A 110 -33.20 -2.68 -7.06
CA GLN A 110 -33.28 -3.76 -8.04
C GLN A 110 -31.90 -4.04 -8.63
N LEU A 111 -31.66 -5.26 -9.11
CA LEU A 111 -30.41 -5.61 -9.81
C LEU A 111 -30.10 -4.65 -10.97
N ALA A 112 -31.12 -4.22 -11.72
CA ALA A 112 -30.97 -3.25 -12.80
C ALA A 112 -30.36 -1.91 -12.34
N ASP A 113 -30.76 -1.41 -11.17
CA ASP A 113 -30.26 -0.17 -10.58
C ASP A 113 -28.89 -0.36 -9.90
N LEU A 114 -28.60 -1.59 -9.44
CA LEU A 114 -27.32 -1.94 -8.81
C LEU A 114 -26.20 -2.11 -9.84
N LYS A 115 -26.49 -2.70 -11.00
CA LYS A 115 -25.52 -3.00 -12.07
C LYS A 115 -24.56 -1.85 -12.44
N PRO A 116 -24.99 -0.58 -12.55
CA PRO A 116 -24.09 0.55 -12.79
C PRO A 116 -23.00 0.76 -11.72
N HIS A 117 -23.22 0.27 -10.50
CA HIS A 117 -22.28 0.33 -9.38
C HIS A 117 -21.45 -0.95 -9.22
N LEU A 118 -21.61 -1.91 -10.12
CA LEU A 118 -20.88 -3.18 -10.11
C LEU A 118 -19.75 -3.15 -11.14
N HIS A 119 -18.57 -3.61 -10.74
CA HIS A 119 -17.38 -3.66 -11.59
C HIS A 119 -16.84 -5.09 -11.67
N THR A 120 -16.66 -5.58 -12.89
CA THR A 120 -16.10 -6.90 -13.20
C THR A 120 -14.97 -6.78 -14.22
N LEU A 121 -14.36 -7.92 -14.55
CA LEU A 121 -13.41 -8.07 -15.66
C LEU A 121 -13.90 -9.21 -16.56
N PRO A 122 -14.70 -8.92 -17.61
CA PRO A 122 -15.26 -9.96 -18.48
C PRO A 122 -14.20 -10.88 -19.11
N GLU A 123 -13.02 -10.34 -19.42
CA GLU A 123 -11.88 -11.08 -19.97
C GLU A 123 -11.22 -12.05 -18.95
N HIS A 124 -11.51 -11.88 -17.66
CA HIS A 124 -10.97 -12.66 -16.56
C HIS A 124 -12.08 -13.03 -15.55
N PRO A 125 -13.00 -13.93 -15.92
CA PRO A 125 -14.30 -14.05 -15.25
C PRO A 125 -14.25 -14.56 -13.81
N GLY A 126 -13.12 -15.11 -13.37
CA GLY A 126 -12.88 -15.54 -11.99
C GLY A 126 -12.15 -14.52 -11.11
N ARG A 127 -11.80 -13.33 -11.62
CA ARG A 127 -11.05 -12.30 -10.88
C ARG A 127 -11.95 -11.17 -10.41
N ILE A 128 -11.69 -10.67 -9.20
CA ILE A 128 -12.31 -9.45 -8.67
C ILE A 128 -11.38 -8.27 -9.01
N PRO A 129 -11.85 -7.23 -9.75
CA PRO A 129 -11.02 -6.07 -10.02
C PRO A 129 -10.76 -5.25 -8.77
N TYR A 130 -9.55 -4.70 -8.65
CA TYR A 130 -9.27 -3.62 -7.71
C TYR A 130 -9.62 -2.26 -8.36
N ARG A 131 -10.41 -1.44 -7.67
CA ARG A 131 -10.89 -0.12 -8.12
C ARG A 131 -10.83 0.88 -6.99
N THR A 132 -10.68 2.15 -7.33
CA THR A 132 -10.53 3.26 -6.38
C THR A 132 -11.32 4.48 -6.86
N SER A 133 -11.77 5.31 -5.93
CA SER A 133 -12.43 6.60 -6.21
C SER A 133 -11.92 7.68 -5.25
N TYR A 134 -10.61 7.91 -5.25
CA TYR A 134 -9.95 8.73 -4.22
C TYR A 134 -10.33 10.21 -4.24
N TYR A 135 -10.55 10.77 -5.43
CA TYR A 135 -10.71 12.21 -5.64
C TYR A 135 -12.08 12.60 -6.20
N HIS A 136 -12.98 11.62 -6.34
CA HIS A 136 -14.37 11.82 -6.76
C HIS A 136 -15.25 10.99 -5.84
N GLU A 137 -16.20 11.61 -5.15
CA GLU A 137 -17.14 10.86 -4.32
C GLU A 137 -17.98 9.94 -5.20
N ASN A 138 -17.91 8.65 -4.91
CA ASN A 138 -18.72 7.62 -5.55
C ASN A 138 -18.84 6.44 -4.59
N TRP A 139 -19.55 5.40 -5.00
CA TRP A 139 -19.56 4.11 -4.32
C TRP A 139 -19.74 2.98 -5.35
N GLY A 140 -19.22 1.81 -5.02
CA GLY A 140 -19.40 0.63 -5.87
C GLY A 140 -18.85 -0.65 -5.26
N PHE A 141 -19.23 -1.76 -5.87
CA PHE A 141 -18.71 -3.09 -5.56
C PHE A 141 -17.96 -3.67 -6.75
N CYS A 142 -16.88 -4.38 -6.46
CA CYS A 142 -16.19 -5.23 -7.41
C CYS A 142 -16.55 -6.69 -7.14
N LEU A 143 -16.72 -7.48 -8.19
CA LEU A 143 -17.00 -8.91 -8.10
C LEU A 143 -16.46 -9.63 -9.32
N SER A 144 -16.45 -10.95 -9.29
CA SER A 144 -16.11 -11.72 -10.49
C SER A 144 -17.25 -11.64 -11.52
N GLU A 145 -16.93 -11.74 -12.80
CA GLU A 145 -17.96 -11.78 -13.85
C GLU A 145 -18.92 -12.96 -13.64
N ALA A 146 -18.38 -14.11 -13.21
CA ALA A 146 -19.20 -15.28 -12.90
C ALA A 146 -20.19 -15.02 -11.75
N GLN A 147 -19.77 -14.27 -10.71
CA GLN A 147 -20.67 -13.87 -9.62
C GLN A 147 -21.78 -12.96 -10.15
N LEU A 148 -21.46 -11.93 -10.94
CA LEU A 148 -22.44 -11.01 -11.51
C LEU A 148 -23.50 -11.74 -12.35
N GLN A 149 -23.08 -12.69 -13.18
CA GLN A 149 -23.97 -13.47 -14.04
C GLN A 149 -24.89 -14.42 -13.26
N SER A 150 -24.50 -14.80 -12.04
CA SER A 150 -25.30 -15.66 -11.16
C SER A 150 -26.38 -14.91 -10.37
N LEU A 151 -26.34 -13.57 -10.35
CA LEU A 151 -27.29 -12.77 -9.58
C LEU A 151 -28.69 -12.81 -10.23
N PRO A 152 -29.73 -13.32 -9.53
CA PRO A 152 -31.10 -13.25 -10.03
C PRO A 152 -31.61 -11.80 -10.11
N ASP A 153 -32.59 -11.57 -10.98
CA ASP A 153 -33.25 -10.26 -11.09
C ASP A 153 -34.21 -10.03 -9.92
N GLU A 154 -33.68 -9.47 -8.83
CA GLU A 154 -34.41 -9.22 -7.58
C GLU A 154 -33.95 -7.94 -6.87
N ARG A 155 -34.49 -7.71 -5.66
CA ARG A 155 -34.04 -6.65 -4.76
C ARG A 155 -32.91 -7.12 -3.88
N TYR A 156 -31.86 -6.31 -3.83
CA TYR A 156 -30.74 -6.49 -2.92
C TYR A 156 -30.72 -5.43 -1.83
N GLU A 157 -30.41 -5.82 -0.61
CA GLU A 157 -29.92 -4.90 0.42
C GLU A 157 -28.43 -4.65 0.16
N VAL A 158 -28.08 -3.39 -0.08
CA VAL A 158 -26.72 -2.95 -0.39
C VAL A 158 -26.26 -2.07 0.76
N ARG A 159 -25.14 -2.42 1.37
CA ARG A 159 -24.56 -1.67 2.48
C ARG A 159 -23.07 -1.50 2.30
N ILE A 160 -22.60 -0.26 2.45
CA ILE A 160 -21.20 0.09 2.67
C ILE A 160 -21.15 0.86 3.97
N ASP A 161 -20.65 0.23 5.03
CA ASP A 161 -20.49 0.81 6.35
C ASP A 161 -19.10 1.43 6.46
N ALA A 162 -18.96 2.63 5.89
CA ALA A 162 -17.72 3.39 5.80
C ALA A 162 -17.86 4.80 6.35
N THR A 163 -16.74 5.49 6.53
CA THR A 163 -16.69 6.94 6.82
C THR A 163 -15.74 7.60 5.84
N LEU A 164 -16.07 8.83 5.42
CA LEU A 164 -15.20 9.70 4.64
C LEU A 164 -15.29 11.11 5.23
N GLN A 165 -14.34 11.43 6.11
CA GLN A 165 -14.39 12.59 7.00
C GLN A 165 -13.01 13.19 7.21
N ASP A 166 -12.92 14.37 7.81
CA ASP A 166 -11.64 14.96 8.16
C ASP A 166 -10.88 14.04 9.13
N GLY A 167 -9.60 13.85 8.83
CA GLY A 167 -8.71 12.98 9.58
C GLY A 167 -7.28 13.21 9.11
N HIS A 168 -6.53 12.14 8.87
CA HIS A 168 -5.13 12.24 8.50
C HIS A 168 -4.71 11.31 7.36
N LEU A 169 -3.75 11.78 6.58
CA LEU A 169 -2.86 10.90 5.83
C LEU A 169 -1.74 10.45 6.75
N THR A 170 -1.59 9.13 6.90
CA THR A 170 -0.57 8.52 7.75
C THR A 170 0.57 7.97 6.90
N TYR A 171 1.81 8.20 7.31
CA TYR A 171 2.98 7.56 6.72
C TYR A 171 4.00 7.17 7.79
N GLY A 172 4.89 6.24 7.46
CA GLY A 172 5.96 5.77 8.34
C GLY A 172 7.34 6.14 7.82
N GLU A 173 8.27 6.43 8.72
CA GLU A 173 9.65 6.76 8.40
C GLU A 173 10.64 6.09 9.37
N TYR A 174 11.73 5.52 8.85
CA TYR A 174 12.82 5.00 9.67
C TYR A 174 14.17 5.45 9.11
N VAL A 175 15.00 6.02 9.98
CA VAL A 175 16.32 6.54 9.63
C VAL A 175 17.41 5.71 10.30
N LEU A 176 18.35 5.22 9.50
CA LEU A 176 19.59 4.59 9.92
C LEU A 176 20.75 5.57 9.70
N PRO A 177 21.28 6.21 10.76
CA PRO A 177 22.42 7.11 10.63
C PRO A 177 23.65 6.39 10.07
N GLY A 178 24.34 7.06 9.16
CA GLY A 178 25.66 6.70 8.68
C GLY A 178 26.74 7.65 9.18
N GLU A 179 27.98 7.42 8.74
CA GLU A 179 29.12 8.33 8.97
C GLU A 179 28.96 9.67 8.24
N SER A 180 28.18 9.69 7.15
CA SER A 180 27.87 10.87 6.34
C SER A 180 26.38 11.25 6.44
N PRO A 181 26.05 12.56 6.41
CA PRO A 181 24.68 13.03 6.26
C PRO A 181 24.12 12.82 4.84
N ASP A 182 24.95 12.41 3.87
CA ASP A 182 24.46 12.01 2.55
C ASP A 182 23.54 10.78 2.67
N GLU A 183 22.38 10.83 2.02
CA GLU A 183 21.30 9.87 2.19
C GLU A 183 21.07 8.96 0.98
N ILE A 184 20.74 7.70 1.26
CA ILE A 184 20.08 6.78 0.34
C ILE A 184 18.61 6.64 0.77
N LEU A 185 17.71 7.08 -0.08
CA LEU A 185 16.25 7.01 0.14
C LEU A 185 15.68 5.71 -0.44
N MET A 186 15.08 4.88 0.39
CA MET A 186 14.25 3.75 -0.05
C MET A 186 12.80 4.02 0.31
N SER A 187 11.91 3.91 -0.67
CA SER A 187 10.47 4.09 -0.42
C SER A 187 9.65 2.96 -1.02
N CYS A 188 8.54 2.64 -0.38
CA CYS A 188 7.54 1.74 -0.93
C CYS A 188 6.15 2.26 -0.57
N HIS A 189 5.16 1.91 -1.38
CA HIS A 189 3.79 2.38 -1.14
C HIS A 189 2.96 1.40 -0.31
N ILE A 190 2.15 1.94 0.61
CA ILE A 190 1.40 1.16 1.62
C ILE A 190 -0.12 1.31 1.51
N CYS A 191 -0.63 1.72 0.34
CA CYS A 191 -2.05 2.02 0.15
C CYS A 191 -2.89 0.87 -0.45
N HIS A 192 -2.26 -0.16 -1.02
CA HIS A 192 -3.00 -1.26 -1.64
C HIS A 192 -3.49 -2.26 -0.58
N PRO A 193 -4.72 -2.79 -0.69
CA PRO A 193 -5.35 -3.64 0.33
C PRO A 193 -4.83 -5.08 0.21
N SER A 194 -5.70 -6.10 0.13
CA SER A 194 -5.30 -7.51 0.02
C SER A 194 -4.77 -7.89 -1.37
N LEU A 195 -3.63 -7.30 -1.75
CA LEU A 195 -2.87 -7.61 -2.96
C LEU A 195 -1.41 -7.90 -2.59
N CYS A 196 -0.85 -8.98 -3.14
CA CYS A 196 0.47 -9.46 -2.74
C CYS A 196 1.63 -8.73 -3.43
N ASN A 197 1.78 -8.90 -4.76
CA ASN A 197 2.92 -8.34 -5.47
C ASN A 197 2.88 -6.81 -5.47
N ASP A 198 1.68 -6.24 -5.63
CA ASP A 198 1.39 -4.81 -5.60
C ASP A 198 0.55 -4.44 -4.35
N ASN A 199 1.13 -4.10 -3.20
CA ASN A 199 2.57 -3.98 -2.97
C ASN A 199 3.03 -4.49 -1.59
N LEU A 200 2.37 -5.52 -1.04
CA LEU A 200 2.87 -6.17 0.18
C LEU A 200 4.31 -6.68 0.00
N SER A 201 4.68 -7.10 -1.22
CA SER A 201 6.05 -7.51 -1.54
C SER A 201 7.07 -6.40 -1.26
N GLY A 202 6.78 -5.16 -1.70
CA GLY A 202 7.65 -4.01 -1.46
C GLY A 202 7.68 -3.59 0.01
N ILE A 203 6.56 -3.69 0.72
CA ILE A 203 6.51 -3.45 2.17
C ILE A 203 7.40 -4.44 2.91
N ALA A 204 7.25 -5.74 2.63
CA ALA A 204 8.00 -6.78 3.30
C ALA A 204 9.51 -6.70 3.02
N LEU A 205 9.90 -6.53 1.76
CA LEU A 205 11.30 -6.38 1.38
C LEU A 205 11.94 -5.17 2.06
N THR A 206 11.28 -4.01 1.99
CA THR A 206 11.80 -2.76 2.56
C THR A 206 11.94 -2.85 4.07
N THR A 207 10.99 -3.50 4.75
CA THR A 207 11.02 -3.72 6.21
C THR A 207 12.15 -4.66 6.62
N CYS A 208 12.26 -5.83 5.98
CA CYS A 208 13.30 -6.80 6.28
C CYS A 208 14.70 -6.27 5.94
N LEU A 209 14.83 -5.49 4.87
CA LEU A 209 16.09 -4.83 4.52
C LEU A 209 16.49 -3.81 5.58
N ALA A 210 15.57 -2.94 6.01
CA ALA A 210 15.83 -1.98 7.07
C ALA A 210 16.22 -2.66 8.40
N GLN A 211 15.55 -3.77 8.73
CA GLN A 211 15.88 -4.59 9.90
C GLN A 211 17.29 -5.19 9.80
N ALA A 212 17.64 -5.79 8.66
CA ALA A 212 18.94 -6.40 8.43
C ALA A 212 20.10 -5.37 8.42
N LEU A 213 19.82 -4.13 8.04
CA LEU A 213 20.81 -3.04 8.02
C LEU A 213 21.02 -2.36 9.38
N THR A 214 20.09 -2.51 10.32
CA THR A 214 20.11 -1.87 11.65
C THR A 214 21.40 -2.13 12.44
N PRO A 215 21.93 -3.37 12.57
CA PRO A 215 23.11 -3.64 13.40
C PRO A 215 24.45 -3.26 12.75
N LEU A 216 24.44 -2.84 11.48
CA LEU A 216 25.67 -2.68 10.71
C LEU A 216 26.41 -1.36 10.98
N SER A 217 27.59 -1.19 10.41
CA SER A 217 28.22 0.12 10.21
C SER A 217 28.13 0.49 8.74
N ARG A 218 27.91 1.78 8.45
CA ARG A 218 27.58 2.26 7.10
C ARG A 218 28.02 3.70 6.88
N ARG A 219 28.47 3.98 5.67
CA ARG A 219 28.90 5.32 5.24
C ARG A 219 27.71 6.28 5.07
N TYR A 220 26.73 5.91 4.26
CA TYR A 220 25.56 6.74 3.99
C TYR A 220 24.50 6.58 5.08
N THR A 221 23.75 7.64 5.34
CA THR A 221 22.50 7.55 6.08
C THR A 221 21.44 6.89 5.19
N TYR A 222 20.70 5.91 5.71
CA TYR A 222 19.61 5.27 4.98
C TYR A 222 18.29 5.73 5.54
N ARG A 223 17.35 6.09 4.66
CA ARG A 223 16.01 6.51 5.03
C ARG A 223 14.99 5.62 4.34
N PHE A 224 14.15 4.98 5.13
CA PHE A 224 13.06 4.13 4.67
C PHE A 224 11.75 4.88 4.87
N VAL A 225 10.98 5.05 3.80
CA VAL A 225 9.71 5.79 3.86
C VAL A 225 8.59 4.92 3.31
N PHE A 226 7.57 4.70 4.15
CA PHE A 226 6.39 3.88 3.89
C PHE A 226 5.18 4.81 3.74
N VAL A 227 4.72 5.05 2.52
CA VAL A 227 3.77 6.14 2.22
C VAL A 227 2.64 5.68 1.31
N PRO A 228 1.45 6.30 1.28
CA PRO A 228 0.48 6.02 0.21
C PRO A 228 0.99 6.52 -1.15
N ALA A 229 0.73 5.79 -2.24
CA ALA A 229 1.23 6.14 -3.57
C ALA A 229 0.78 7.55 -4.01
N THR A 230 1.64 8.24 -4.78
CA THR A 230 1.43 9.61 -5.30
C THR A 230 1.33 10.69 -4.21
N ILE A 231 0.20 10.78 -3.49
CA ILE A 231 -0.02 11.84 -2.50
C ILE A 231 0.94 11.75 -1.31
N GLY A 232 1.35 10.53 -0.92
CA GLY A 232 2.30 10.30 0.16
C GLY A 232 3.71 10.84 -0.15
N PRO A 233 4.37 10.46 -1.26
CA PRO A 233 5.65 11.05 -1.64
C PRO A 233 5.57 12.56 -1.85
N ILE A 234 4.49 13.09 -2.42
CA ILE A 234 4.28 14.53 -2.59
C ILE A 234 4.29 15.23 -1.23
N ALA A 235 3.51 14.72 -0.27
CA ALA A 235 3.45 15.27 1.06
C ALA A 235 4.79 15.16 1.81
N TRP A 236 5.46 14.00 1.71
CA TRP A 236 6.77 13.79 2.32
C TRP A 236 7.82 14.75 1.74
N LEU A 237 7.86 14.94 0.42
CA LEU A 237 8.76 15.88 -0.24
C LEU A 237 8.51 17.32 0.21
N CYS A 238 7.24 17.74 0.27
CA CYS A 238 6.85 19.08 0.72
C CYS A 238 7.32 19.37 2.14
N LEU A 239 7.18 18.40 3.04
CA LEU A 239 7.59 18.54 4.44
C LEU A 239 9.10 18.39 4.67
N ASN A 240 9.86 17.93 3.66
CA ASN A 240 11.29 17.62 3.77
C ASN A 240 12.16 18.36 2.75
N GLU A 241 11.67 19.43 2.11
CA GLU A 241 12.40 20.19 1.10
C GLU A 241 13.85 20.55 1.48
N PRO A 242 14.14 21.04 2.71
CA PRO A 242 15.51 21.38 3.10
C PRO A 242 16.47 20.18 3.13
N ARG A 243 15.95 18.95 3.23
CA ARG A 243 16.76 17.71 3.28
C ARG A 243 17.08 17.15 1.91
N LEU A 244 16.37 17.56 0.86
CA LEU A 244 16.46 16.93 -0.46
C LEU A 244 17.87 17.01 -1.07
N SER A 245 18.66 18.04 -0.72
CA SER A 245 20.06 18.17 -1.17
C SER A 245 20.99 17.09 -0.64
N SER A 246 20.62 16.45 0.48
CA SER A 246 21.40 15.37 1.09
C SER A 246 21.12 14.02 0.42
N ILE A 247 19.98 13.85 -0.26
CA ILE A 247 19.62 12.59 -0.92
C ILE A 247 20.45 12.43 -2.19
N LYS A 248 21.41 11.49 -2.17
CA LYS A 248 22.29 11.23 -3.32
C LYS A 248 21.72 10.16 -4.24
N HIS A 249 21.05 9.18 -3.66
CA HIS A 249 20.49 8.03 -4.36
C HIS A 249 19.13 7.67 -3.81
N GLY A 250 18.32 7.00 -4.62
CA GLY A 250 17.09 6.40 -4.11
C GLY A 250 16.52 5.32 -4.99
N LEU A 251 15.72 4.45 -4.36
CA LEU A 251 15.00 3.36 -4.99
C LEU A 251 13.55 3.34 -4.49
N VAL A 252 12.63 3.12 -5.43
CA VAL A 252 11.23 2.81 -5.12
C VAL A 252 11.05 1.31 -5.27
N VAL A 253 10.57 0.66 -4.22
CA VAL A 253 10.40 -0.79 -4.16
C VAL A 253 8.94 -1.15 -4.40
N SER A 254 8.68 -1.82 -5.51
CA SER A 254 7.36 -2.32 -5.88
C SER A 254 7.44 -3.58 -6.74
N ASN A 255 6.48 -4.50 -6.60
CA ASN A 255 6.36 -5.70 -7.44
C ASN A 255 7.61 -6.60 -7.40
N VAL A 256 8.03 -6.98 -6.19
CA VAL A 256 9.30 -7.68 -5.94
C VAL A 256 9.10 -9.10 -5.38
N GLY A 257 7.90 -9.67 -5.51
CA GLY A 257 7.52 -10.95 -4.89
C GLY A 257 7.12 -12.06 -5.86
N ASP A 258 7.02 -11.80 -7.16
CA ASP A 258 6.68 -12.80 -8.17
C ASP A 258 7.93 -13.52 -8.72
N PRO A 259 7.78 -14.69 -9.38
CA PRO A 259 8.93 -15.47 -9.87
C PRO A 259 9.57 -14.92 -11.15
N GLY A 260 9.07 -13.81 -11.69
CA GLY A 260 9.60 -13.14 -12.87
C GLY A 260 11.00 -12.53 -12.66
N PRO A 261 11.66 -12.12 -13.75
CA PRO A 261 12.97 -11.48 -13.66
C PRO A 261 12.87 -10.10 -13.00
N LEU A 262 13.93 -9.70 -12.28
CA LEU A 262 14.04 -8.36 -11.73
C LEU A 262 13.99 -7.31 -12.85
N THR A 263 13.07 -6.36 -12.72
CA THR A 263 12.95 -5.22 -13.65
C THR A 263 13.42 -3.95 -12.95
N TYR A 264 14.37 -3.25 -13.57
CA TYR A 264 14.87 -1.97 -13.06
C TYR A 264 14.42 -0.80 -13.94
N LYS A 265 13.66 0.13 -13.36
CA LYS A 265 13.36 1.42 -13.97
C LYS A 265 14.43 2.43 -13.55
N LYS A 266 15.22 2.88 -14.52
CA LYS A 266 16.28 3.87 -14.32
C LYS A 266 15.76 5.21 -13.80
N SER A 267 16.66 5.95 -13.18
CA SER A 267 16.47 7.37 -12.89
C SER A 267 16.21 8.16 -14.18
N ARG A 268 15.68 9.38 -14.05
CA ARG A 268 15.50 10.31 -15.18
C ARG A 268 16.83 10.62 -15.91
N ARG A 269 17.97 10.57 -15.20
CA ARG A 269 19.30 10.81 -15.80
C ARG A 269 19.78 9.61 -16.62
N GLY A 270 19.42 8.39 -16.21
CA GLY A 270 19.68 7.15 -16.95
C GLY A 270 21.09 6.56 -16.76
N ASP A 271 22.01 7.33 -16.16
CA ASP A 271 23.41 7.00 -15.93
C ASP A 271 23.93 7.46 -14.55
N ALA A 272 23.03 7.81 -13.63
CA ALA A 272 23.41 8.21 -12.28
C ALA A 272 24.17 7.07 -11.58
N GLU A 273 24.89 7.40 -10.51
CA GLU A 273 25.64 6.39 -9.74
C GLU A 273 24.75 5.21 -9.29
N ILE A 274 23.51 5.48 -8.87
CA ILE A 274 22.55 4.42 -8.53
C ILE A 274 22.16 3.55 -9.73
N ASP A 275 22.03 4.12 -10.93
CA ASP A 275 21.73 3.36 -12.14
C ASP A 275 22.88 2.40 -12.45
N ARG A 276 24.13 2.87 -12.34
CA ARG A 276 25.32 2.05 -12.55
C ARG A 276 25.47 0.96 -11.48
N ALA A 277 25.15 1.29 -10.22
CA ALA A 277 25.24 0.35 -9.11
C ALA A 277 24.24 -0.80 -9.20
N VAL A 278 23.00 -0.55 -9.65
CA VAL A 278 21.97 -1.59 -9.78
C VAL A 278 22.19 -2.48 -11.01
N MET A 279 22.80 -1.95 -12.06
CA MET A 279 23.08 -2.71 -13.30
C MET A 279 24.36 -3.57 -13.24
N HIS A 280 25.17 -3.43 -12.19
CA HIS A 280 26.39 -4.21 -12.00
C HIS A 280 26.10 -5.53 -11.27
#